data_AF-A0A1N7PNR9-F1
#
_entry.id   AF-A0A1N7PNR9-F1
#
_cell.length_a   1.000
_cell.length_b   1.000
_cell.length_c   1.000
_cell.angle_alpha   90.00
_cell.angle_beta   90.00
_cell.angle_gamma   90.00
#
_symmetry.space_group_name_H-M   'P 1'
#
loop_
_entity.id
_entity.type
_entity.pdbx_description
1 polymer ?
#
loop_
_entity_poly.entity_id
_entity_poly.type
_entity_poly.pdbx_seq_one_letter_code
_entity_poly.pdbx_strand_id
1 'polypeptide(L)'
;MKLIFFDEIEVPSRLQGPSQTIDLQEMIDFAEVWDPLPIHLDEDFAREYGGITASGPYPLAYRIRLDKAVKSKAKAIPWRVV
;
A
#
# COMPACT_ATOMS: atom_id res chain seq x y z
N MET A 1 0.01 -15.59 -14.38
CA MET A 1 0.50 -15.39 -13.00
C MET A 1 1.35 -16.60 -12.66
N LYS A 2 2.62 -16.43 -12.27
CA LYS A 2 3.46 -17.57 -11.88
C LYS A 2 3.16 -17.88 -10.42
N LEU A 3 2.74 -19.11 -10.11
CA LEU A 3 2.57 -19.57 -8.75
C LEU A 3 3.94 -19.80 -8.10
N ILE A 4 4.04 -19.50 -6.80
CA ILE A 4 5.18 -19.85 -5.96
C ILE A 4 4.70 -20.96 -5.04
N PHE A 5 5.34 -22.13 -5.11
CA PHE A 5 5.05 -23.23 -4.21
C PHE A 5 5.85 -23.09 -2.90
N PHE A 6 5.42 -23.76 -1.84
CA PHE A 6 6.01 -23.65 -0.51
C PHE A 6 7.53 -23.92 -0.51
N ASP A 7 7.98 -24.96 -1.21
CA ASP A 7 9.39 -25.36 -1.28
C ASP A 7 10.26 -24.42 -2.14
N GLU A 8 9.66 -23.47 -2.88
CA GLU A 8 10.39 -22.45 -3.65
C GLU A 8 10.69 -21.18 -2.83
N ILE A 9 10.20 -21.09 -1.59
CA ILE A 9 10.37 -19.91 -0.73
C ILE A 9 11.67 -20.03 0.07
N GLU A 10 12.70 -19.31 -0.35
CA GLU A 10 13.97 -19.20 0.39
C GLU A 10 13.90 -18.08 1.45
N VAL A 11 14.23 -18.38 2.71
CA VAL A 11 14.22 -17.39 3.81
C VAL A 11 15.64 -16.85 4.05
N PRO A 12 15.87 -15.52 4.13
CA PRO A 12 14.89 -14.44 3.97
C PRO A 12 14.59 -14.16 2.49
N SER A 13 13.31 -13.83 2.24
CA SER A 13 12.77 -13.57 0.91
C SER A 13 12.03 -12.22 0.92
N ARG A 14 12.18 -11.42 -0.14
CA ARG A 14 11.43 -10.17 -0.32
C ARG A 14 10.75 -10.13 -1.69
N LEU A 15 9.46 -9.86 -1.69
CA LEU A 15 8.69 -9.51 -2.88
C LEU A 15 8.58 -7.99 -3.01
N GLN A 16 8.76 -7.48 -4.23
CA GLN A 16 8.57 -6.06 -4.56
C GLN A 16 7.46 -5.97 -5.62
N GLY A 17 6.36 -5.32 -5.26
CA GLY A 17 5.26 -5.01 -6.18
C GLY A 17 5.51 -3.75 -7.00
N PRO A 18 4.67 -3.52 -8.03
CA PRO A 18 4.67 -2.26 -8.76
C PRO A 18 4.22 -1.10 -7.87
N SER A 19 4.69 0.10 -8.19
CA SER A 19 4.19 1.35 -7.61
C SER A 19 3.01 1.88 -8.41
N GLN A 20 2.09 2.56 -7.73
CA GLN A 20 0.95 3.23 -8.36
C GLN A 20 0.77 4.60 -7.72
N THR A 21 0.66 5.64 -8.55
CA THR A 21 0.18 6.96 -8.11
C THR A 21 -1.34 6.88 -7.99
N ILE A 22 -1.87 7.39 -6.89
CA ILE A 22 -3.30 7.47 -6.60
C ILE A 22 -3.78 8.90 -6.80
N ASP A 23 -5.03 9.03 -7.24
CA ASP A 23 -5.70 10.32 -7.36
C ASP A 23 -6.20 10.80 -5.99
N LEU A 24 -6.10 12.11 -5.73
CA LEU A 24 -6.52 12.71 -4.46
C LEU A 24 -8.04 12.66 -4.29
N GLN A 25 -8.80 12.95 -5.36
CA GLN A 25 -10.25 12.99 -5.28
C GLN A 25 -10.82 11.58 -5.07
N GLU A 26 -10.28 10.56 -5.75
CA GLU A 26 -10.69 9.16 -5.51
C GLU A 26 -10.51 8.75 -4.04
N MET A 27 -9.42 9.20 -3.41
CA MET A 27 -9.15 8.93 -2.00
C MET A 27 -10.13 9.64 -1.06
N ILE A 28 -10.49 10.89 -1.38
CA ILE A 28 -11.48 11.68 -0.64
C ILE A 28 -12.86 11.04 -0.79
N ASP A 29 -13.29 10.73 -2.02
CA ASP A 29 -14.59 10.09 -2.31
C ASP A 29 -14.74 8.76 -1.56
N PHE A 30 -13.66 7.99 -1.43
CA PHE A 30 -13.67 6.78 -0.61
C PHE A 30 -13.88 7.09 0.88
N ALA A 31 -13.15 8.07 1.41
CA ALA A 31 -13.23 8.44 2.83
C ALA A 31 -14.61 9.01 3.19
N GLU A 32 -15.24 9.79 2.31
CA GLU A 32 -16.59 10.34 2.53
C GLU A 32 -17.63 9.25 2.82
N VAL A 33 -17.50 8.09 2.17
CA VAL A 33 -18.44 6.98 2.32
C VAL A 33 -18.07 6.07 3.48
N TRP A 34 -16.78 5.76 3.66
CA TRP A 34 -16.35 4.65 4.51
C TRP A 34 -15.63 5.06 5.79
N ASP A 35 -15.00 6.24 5.83
CA ASP A 35 -14.17 6.68 6.95
C ASP A 35 -14.09 8.22 7.00
N PRO A 36 -15.19 8.91 7.38
CA PRO A 36 -15.31 10.36 7.24
C PRO A 36 -14.64 11.12 8.40
N LEU A 37 -13.42 10.74 8.77
CA LEU A 37 -12.64 11.47 9.77
C LEU A 37 -12.14 12.81 9.17
N PRO A 38 -12.07 13.90 9.96
CA PRO A 38 -11.62 15.20 9.47
C PRO A 38 -10.23 15.19 8.80
N ILE A 39 -9.32 14.32 9.26
CA ILE A 39 -7.97 14.18 8.67
C ILE A 39 -7.97 13.67 7.21
N HIS A 40 -9.11 13.17 6.72
CA HIS A 40 -9.29 12.69 5.34
C HIS A 40 -10.07 13.66 4.45
N LEU A 41 -10.79 14.62 5.01
CA LEU A 41 -11.78 15.43 4.29
C LEU A 41 -11.60 16.94 4.47
N ASP A 42 -11.04 17.38 5.59
CA ASP A 42 -10.91 18.79 5.95
C ASP A 42 -9.45 19.23 5.80
N GLU A 43 -9.17 20.07 4.79
CA GLU A 43 -7.83 20.58 4.54
C GLU A 43 -7.28 21.43 5.69
N ASP A 44 -8.14 22.18 6.37
CA ASP A 44 -7.73 23.06 7.46
C ASP A 44 -7.31 22.25 8.69
N PHE A 45 -8.09 21.21 9.02
CA PHE A 45 -7.74 20.25 10.07
C PHE A 45 -6.46 19.47 9.70
N ALA A 46 -6.37 19.00 8.45
CA ALA A 46 -5.27 18.16 8.01
C ALA A 46 -3.93 18.90 7.87
N ARG A 47 -3.93 20.25 7.79
CA ARG A 47 -2.69 21.05 7.77
C ARG A 47 -1.78 20.79 8.97
N GLU A 48 -2.32 20.49 10.15
CA GLU A 48 -1.52 20.15 11.33
C GLU A 48 -0.71 18.84 11.14
N TYR A 49 -1.17 17.98 10.24
CA TYR A 49 -0.58 16.67 9.93
C TYR A 49 0.20 16.65 8.61
N GLY A 50 0.38 17.81 7.96
CA GLY A 50 1.08 17.92 6.67
C GLY A 50 0.18 17.78 5.44
N GLY A 51 -1.15 17.83 5.61
CA GLY A 51 -2.15 17.74 4.54
C GLY A 51 -3.04 16.52 4.68
N ILE A 52 -3.99 16.38 3.75
CA ILE A 52 -4.94 15.27 3.72
C ILE A 52 -4.20 13.93 3.71
N THR A 53 -4.68 12.99 4.53
CA THR A 53 -4.14 11.62 4.58
C THR A 53 -5.16 10.62 4.04
N ALA A 54 -4.69 9.46 3.56
CA ALA A 54 -5.58 8.38 3.15
C ALA A 54 -6.20 7.68 4.36
N SER A 55 -7.48 7.31 4.26
CA SER A 55 -8.10 6.32 5.16
C SER A 55 -7.33 5.00 5.06
N GLY A 56 -7.00 4.35 6.19
CA GLY A 56 -6.16 3.14 6.21
C GLY A 56 -6.61 1.98 5.29
N PRO A 57 -7.92 1.66 5.21
CA PRO A 57 -8.46 0.70 4.26
C PRO A 57 -8.21 1.01 2.77
N TYR A 58 -8.12 2.28 2.38
CA TYR A 58 -7.95 2.69 0.97
C TYR A 58 -6.63 2.18 0.35
N PRO A 59 -5.43 2.51 0.87
CA PRO A 59 -4.17 1.98 0.34
C PRO A 59 -4.05 0.46 0.56
N LEU A 60 -4.74 -0.13 1.54
CA LEU A 60 -4.79 -1.59 1.71
C LEU A 60 -5.51 -2.26 0.54
N ALA A 61 -6.64 -1.72 0.08
CA ALA A 61 -7.33 -2.23 -1.11
C ALA A 61 -6.44 -2.18 -2.36
N TYR A 62 -5.71 -1.06 -2.53
CA TYR A 62 -4.69 -0.93 -3.56
C TYR A 62 -3.58 -1.96 -3.44
N ARG A 63 -3.05 -2.17 -2.23
CA ARG A 63 -2.00 -3.16 -1.95
C ARG A 63 -2.44 -4.57 -2.37
N ILE A 64 -3.64 -5.00 -1.98
CA ILE A 64 -4.21 -6.30 -2.35
C ILE A 64 -4.30 -6.46 -3.87
N ARG A 65 -4.69 -5.40 -4.58
CA ARG A 65 -4.73 -5.40 -6.05
C ARG A 65 -3.34 -5.50 -6.66
N LEU A 66 -2.39 -4.70 -6.18
CA LEU A 66 -1.01 -4.65 -6.68
C LEU A 66 -0.24 -5.94 -6.38
N ASP A 67 -0.57 -6.65 -5.31
CA ASP A 67 0.01 -7.96 -4.98
C ASP A 67 -0.17 -8.98 -6.10
N LYS A 68 -1.33 -8.95 -6.78
CA LYS A 68 -1.62 -9.82 -7.94
C LYS A 68 -0.74 -9.49 -9.15
N ALA A 69 -0.13 -8.32 -9.18
CA ALA A 69 0.76 -7.86 -10.24
C ALA A 69 2.25 -8.06 -9.91
N VAL A 70 2.59 -8.65 -8.76
CA VAL A 70 3.98 -9.01 -8.42
C VAL A 70 4.47 -10.10 -9.40
N LYS A 71 5.50 -9.78 -10.18
CA LYS A 71 6.08 -10.68 -11.20
C LYS A 71 7.46 -11.23 -10.83
N SER A 72 8.07 -10.74 -9.74
CA SER A 72 9.47 -10.99 -9.40
C SER A 72 9.63 -12.16 -8.43
N LYS A 73 10.73 -12.91 -8.60
CA LYS A 73 11.22 -13.87 -7.60
C LYS A 73 11.61 -13.12 -6.33
N ALA A 74 11.43 -13.75 -5.18
CA ALA A 74 12.03 -13.30 -3.95
C ALA A 74 13.55 -13.17 -4.14
N LYS A 75 14.11 -11.99 -3.83
CA LYS A 75 15.57 -11.83 -3.76
C LYS A 75 16.00 -12.11 -2.34
N ALA A 76 16.99 -13.00 -2.18
CA ALA A 76 17.69 -13.17 -0.92
C ALA A 76 18.39 -11.86 -0.54
N ILE A 77 18.19 -11.40 0.69
CA ILE A 77 18.89 -10.23 1.23
C ILE A 77 19.79 -10.74 2.35
N PRO A 78 21.12 -10.52 2.30
CA PRO A 78 21.98 -10.84 3.43
C PRO A 78 21.58 -9.97 4.62
N TRP A 79 21.50 -10.58 5.80
CA TRP A 79 21.25 -9.87 7.05
C TRP A 79 22.27 -8.74 7.20
N ARG A 80 21.83 -7.49 7.07
CA ARG A 80 22.57 -6.34 7.56
C ARG A 80 21.97 -5.99 8.92
N VAL A 81 22.74 -6.27 9.96
CA VAL A 81 22.49 -5.77 11.31
C VAL A 81 22.52 -4.24 11.19
N VAL A 82 21.38 -3.61 11.48
CA VAL A 82 21.28 -2.17 11.69
C VAL A 82 21.79 -1.87 13.09
#